data_AF-A0A936SFU3-F1
#
_entry.id   AF-A0A936SFU3-F1
#
_cell.length_a   1.000
_cell.length_b   1.000
_cell.length_c   1.000
_cell.angle_alpha   90.00
_cell.angle_beta   90.00
_cell.angle_gamma   90.00
#
_symmetry.space_group_name_H-M   'P 1'
#
loop_
_entity.id
_entity.type
_entity.pdbx_description
1 polymer ?
#
loop_
_entity_poly.entity_id
_entity_poly.type
_entity_poly.pdbx_seq_one_letter_code
_entity_poly.pdbx_strand_id
1 'polypeptide(L)'
;MFDALKLALVGGRADSVVLEKSKEEKSDYAGMVAVKSKRKAIILVASGIDTFSKIGYDEARRIIQEAGVPIYIISTGNLFYKMYEGRLGATDDLSGGPGRLTFLMAQNIMNTLARESGGRHFPMTFEAEVPSYLQSINALMRSQYSLTYDLAEKKPPGTRSKIEVKVDVDGDGVYDDKVYQVQHRPFYVTPGGGKPEKEKKKK
;
A
#
# COMPACT_ATOMS: atom_id res chain seq x y z
N MET A 1 9.21 -5.27 5.73
CA MET A 1 8.16 -4.30 5.35
C MET A 1 6.93 -5.00 4.80
N PHE A 2 7.06 -5.85 3.79
CA PHE A 2 5.90 -6.47 3.13
C PHE A 2 5.10 -7.38 4.06
N ASP A 3 5.76 -8.15 4.93
CA ASP A 3 5.07 -9.00 5.91
C ASP A 3 4.19 -8.19 6.87
N ALA A 4 4.67 -7.03 7.33
CA ALA A 4 3.89 -6.14 8.19
C ALA A 4 2.64 -5.61 7.45
N LEU A 5 2.79 -5.29 6.16
CA LEU A 5 1.67 -4.84 5.34
C LEU A 5 0.64 -5.94 5.11
N LYS A 6 1.09 -7.17 4.85
CA LYS A 6 0.22 -8.35 4.74
C LYS A 6 -0.53 -8.61 6.04
N LEU A 7 0.17 -8.60 7.17
CA LEU A 7 -0.42 -8.79 8.49
C LEU A 7 -1.47 -7.72 8.79
N ALA A 8 -1.19 -6.45 8.46
CA ALA A 8 -2.13 -5.36 8.63
C ALA A 8 -3.36 -5.51 7.71
N LEU A 9 -3.18 -5.89 6.44
CA LEU A 9 -4.27 -5.99 5.47
C LEU A 9 -5.13 -7.24 5.67
N VAL A 10 -4.53 -8.42 5.61
CA VAL A 10 -5.22 -9.71 5.54
C VAL A 10 -5.23 -10.42 6.90
N GLY A 11 -4.38 -9.98 7.82
CA GLY A 11 -4.22 -10.66 9.09
C GLY A 11 -3.27 -11.85 8.99
N GLY A 12 -3.23 -12.65 10.04
CA GLY A 12 -2.36 -13.82 10.15
C GLY A 12 -1.90 -14.06 11.58
N ARG A 13 -1.06 -15.09 11.74
CA ARG A 13 -0.39 -15.38 13.01
C ARG A 13 0.85 -14.53 13.15
N ALA A 14 0.89 -13.73 14.20
CA ALA A 14 2.08 -12.99 14.59
C ALA A 14 2.36 -13.19 16.07
N ASP A 15 3.60 -12.93 16.48
CA ASP A 15 4.00 -13.04 17.87
C ASP A 15 3.22 -12.04 18.73
N SER A 16 2.87 -12.47 19.94
CA SER A 16 2.14 -11.63 20.89
C SER A 16 3.08 -10.59 21.50
N VAL A 17 2.93 -9.32 21.13
CA VAL A 17 3.93 -8.28 21.48
C VAL A 17 3.72 -7.65 22.88
N VAL A 18 2.66 -8.00 23.63
CA VAL A 18 2.35 -7.28 24.88
C VAL A 18 1.71 -8.12 26.00
N LEU A 19 1.97 -9.42 26.11
CA LEU A 19 1.42 -10.19 27.23
C LEU A 19 2.48 -11.07 27.89
N GLU A 20 3.13 -10.54 28.94
CA GLU A 20 4.01 -11.33 29.85
C GLU A 20 3.28 -12.53 30.50
N LYS A 21 1.95 -12.67 30.30
CA LYS A 21 1.11 -13.75 30.82
C LYS A 21 0.19 -14.41 29.78
N SER A 22 0.50 -14.35 28.47
CA SER A 22 -0.25 -15.15 27.49
C SER A 22 0.21 -16.61 27.53
N LYS A 23 -0.76 -17.55 27.56
CA LYS A 23 -0.49 -19.01 27.46
C LYS A 23 -0.01 -19.44 26.07
N GLU A 24 -0.13 -18.56 25.07
CA GLU A 24 0.22 -18.82 23.68
C GLU A 24 1.19 -17.75 23.17
N GLU A 25 2.29 -18.19 22.55
CA GLU A 25 3.32 -17.32 21.97
C GLU A 25 2.78 -16.47 20.80
N LYS A 26 1.71 -16.93 20.14
CA LYS A 26 1.19 -16.37 18.89
C LYS A 26 -0.27 -15.96 19.04
N SER A 27 -0.61 -14.83 18.43
CA SER A 27 -2.00 -14.34 18.35
C SER A 27 -2.48 -14.33 16.91
N ASP A 28 -3.76 -14.66 16.72
CA ASP A 28 -4.44 -14.58 15.42
C ASP A 28 -4.97 -13.15 15.22
N TYR A 29 -4.49 -12.47 14.17
CA TYR A 29 -4.95 -11.14 13.77
C TYR A 29 -5.88 -11.24 12.56
N ALA A 30 -7.05 -10.61 12.61
CA ALA A 30 -8.06 -10.69 11.53
C ALA A 30 -7.81 -9.73 10.34
N GLY A 31 -6.88 -8.78 10.48
CA GLY A 31 -6.53 -7.80 9.44
C GLY A 31 -7.62 -6.77 9.12
N MET A 32 -7.26 -5.74 8.34
CA MET A 32 -8.13 -4.65 7.92
C MET A 32 -9.21 -5.07 6.91
N VAL A 33 -9.03 -6.20 6.22
CA VAL A 33 -10.06 -6.76 5.33
C VAL A 33 -11.30 -7.18 6.14
N ALA A 34 -11.12 -7.76 7.33
CA ALA A 34 -12.22 -8.18 8.21
C ALA A 34 -12.98 -7.01 8.86
N VAL A 35 -12.39 -5.82 8.92
CA VAL A 35 -13.02 -4.63 9.52
C VAL A 35 -14.19 -4.15 8.65
N LYS A 36 -15.41 -4.23 9.20
CA LYS A 36 -16.65 -3.73 8.60
C LYS A 36 -16.82 -2.23 8.83
N SER A 37 -16.06 -1.42 8.10
CA SER A 37 -16.23 0.04 8.03
C SER A 37 -16.37 0.49 6.58
N LYS A 38 -17.23 1.48 6.33
CA LYS A 38 -17.38 2.12 5.01
C LYS A 38 -16.12 2.89 4.60
N ARG A 39 -15.38 3.43 5.56
CA ARG A 39 -14.12 4.16 5.34
C ARG A 39 -13.02 3.52 6.15
N LYS A 40 -12.04 2.97 5.45
CA LYS A 40 -10.83 2.40 6.04
C LYS A 40 -9.64 2.83 5.21
N ALA A 41 -8.54 3.14 5.89
CA ALA A 41 -7.27 3.52 5.30
C ALA A 41 -6.14 3.02 6.19
N ILE A 42 -4.96 2.82 5.61
CA ILE A 42 -3.74 2.50 6.34
C ILE A 42 -2.77 3.65 6.14
N ILE A 43 -2.16 4.12 7.22
CA ILE A 43 -1.01 5.01 7.17
C ILE A 43 0.22 4.17 7.45
N LEU A 44 1.10 4.03 6.47
CA LEU A 44 2.36 3.31 6.58
C LEU A 44 3.50 4.31 6.74
N VAL A 45 4.20 4.23 7.86
CA VAL A 45 5.45 4.97 8.08
C VAL A 45 6.60 3.97 8.00
N ALA A 46 7.42 4.06 6.96
CA ALA A 46 8.51 3.11 6.73
C ALA A 46 9.63 3.68 5.85
N SER A 47 10.82 3.09 5.92
CA SER A 47 11.95 3.48 5.05
C SER A 47 11.77 3.03 3.59
N GLY A 48 10.94 2.02 3.35
CA GLY A 48 10.75 1.41 2.02
C GLY A 48 11.77 0.32 1.70
N ILE A 49 12.84 0.19 2.50
CA ILE A 49 13.82 -0.89 2.37
C ILE A 49 13.21 -2.15 2.97
N ASP A 50 13.17 -3.22 2.19
CA ASP A 50 12.72 -4.53 2.64
C ASP A 50 13.92 -5.47 2.77
N THR A 51 14.18 -5.93 4.00
CA THR A 51 15.38 -6.73 4.31
C THR A 51 15.08 -8.23 4.39
N PHE A 52 14.06 -8.63 5.15
CA PHE A 52 13.77 -10.04 5.45
C PHE A 52 12.27 -10.36 5.48
N SER A 53 11.47 -9.81 4.56
CA SER A 53 10.08 -10.28 4.45
C SER A 53 10.02 -11.66 3.83
N LYS A 54 9.10 -12.49 4.32
CA LYS A 54 8.81 -13.82 3.76
C LYS A 54 8.08 -13.72 2.42
N ILE A 55 7.28 -12.68 2.23
CA ILE A 55 6.61 -12.42 0.95
C ILE A 55 7.43 -11.53 0.04
N GLY A 56 7.37 -11.80 -1.27
CA GLY A 56 7.99 -10.96 -2.28
C GLY A 56 7.13 -9.75 -2.68
N TYR A 57 7.73 -8.85 -3.47
CA TYR A 57 7.07 -7.64 -3.98
C TYR A 57 5.78 -7.95 -4.77
N ASP A 58 5.79 -8.95 -5.65
CA ASP A 58 4.62 -9.29 -6.46
C ASP A 58 3.45 -9.83 -5.63
N GLU A 59 3.74 -10.60 -4.58
CA GLU A 59 2.71 -11.09 -3.65
C GLU A 59 2.12 -9.93 -2.84
N ALA A 60 2.97 -9.04 -2.31
CA ALA A 60 2.53 -7.84 -1.58
C ALA A 60 1.65 -6.96 -2.47
N ARG A 61 2.06 -6.74 -3.72
CA ARG A 61 1.31 -5.98 -4.72
C ARG A 61 -0.06 -6.60 -5.00
N ARG A 62 -0.13 -7.93 -5.14
CA ARG A 62 -1.41 -8.64 -5.33
C ARG A 62 -2.32 -8.48 -4.12
N ILE A 63 -1.81 -8.65 -2.90
CA ILE A 63 -2.56 -8.49 -1.66
C ILE A 63 -3.15 -7.09 -1.54
N ILE A 64 -2.38 -6.04 -1.87
CA ILE A 64 -2.86 -4.65 -1.85
C ILE A 64 -3.99 -4.45 -2.86
N GLN A 65 -3.83 -4.96 -4.08
CA GLN A 65 -4.85 -4.85 -5.11
C GLN A 65 -6.14 -5.60 -4.74
N GLU A 66 -6.02 -6.76 -4.08
CA GLU A 66 -7.16 -7.56 -3.62
C GLU A 66 -7.86 -6.93 -2.40
N ALA A 67 -7.09 -6.38 -1.44
CA ALA A 67 -7.64 -5.82 -0.21
C ALA A 67 -8.47 -4.56 -0.44
N GLY A 68 -8.16 -3.77 -1.48
CA GLY A 68 -8.91 -2.57 -1.85
C GLY A 68 -8.94 -1.48 -0.77
N VAL A 69 -7.99 -1.48 0.15
CA VAL A 69 -7.83 -0.47 1.20
C VAL A 69 -6.80 0.56 0.73
N PRO A 70 -7.09 1.87 0.73
CA PRO A 70 -6.11 2.91 0.40
C PRO A 70 -4.99 2.95 1.44
N ILE A 71 -3.75 3.00 0.95
CA ILE A 71 -2.53 3.03 1.76
C ILE A 71 -1.82 4.35 1.51
N TYR A 72 -1.76 5.20 2.53
CA TYR A 72 -0.98 6.43 2.52
C TYR A 72 0.38 6.15 3.12
N ILE A 73 1.43 6.39 2.36
CA ILE A 73 2.79 6.03 2.74
C ILE A 73 3.56 7.30 3.04
N ILE A 74 4.10 7.42 4.25
CA ILE A 74 5.07 8.45 4.62
C ILE A 74 6.44 7.76 4.66
N SER A 75 7.29 8.02 3.65
CA SER A 75 8.58 7.35 3.59
C SER A 75 9.66 8.12 4.32
N THR A 76 10.19 7.51 5.36
CA THR A 76 11.31 8.07 6.15
C THR A 76 12.66 7.80 5.50
N GLY A 77 12.71 6.88 4.53
CA GLY A 77 13.93 6.53 3.80
C GLY A 77 14.44 7.68 2.93
N ASN A 78 13.53 8.52 2.41
CA ASN A 78 13.92 9.68 1.60
C ASN A 78 14.65 10.75 2.43
N LEU A 79 14.26 10.94 3.70
CA LEU A 79 14.97 11.84 4.63
C LEU A 79 16.40 11.37 4.83
N PHE A 80 16.58 10.08 5.12
CA PHE A 80 17.91 9.49 5.29
C PHE A 80 18.72 9.59 3.98
N TYR A 81 18.12 9.23 2.85
CA TYR A 81 18.75 9.32 1.54
C TYR A 81 19.25 10.75 1.28
N LYS A 82 18.41 11.78 1.49
CA LYS A 82 18.80 13.18 1.26
C LYS A 82 19.88 13.68 2.21
N MET A 83 19.84 13.27 3.47
CA MET A 83 20.83 13.67 4.47
C MET A 83 22.22 13.05 4.20
N TYR A 84 22.24 11.80 3.72
CA TYR A 84 23.49 11.03 3.55
C TYR A 84 23.88 10.81 2.08
N GLU A 85 23.13 11.35 1.12
CA GLU A 85 23.30 11.10 -0.32
C GLU A 85 24.77 11.20 -0.75
N GLY A 86 25.45 12.28 -0.35
CA GLY A 86 26.85 12.54 -0.69
C GLY A 86 27.87 11.52 -0.13
N ARG A 87 27.51 10.78 0.93
CA ARG A 87 28.36 9.77 1.58
C ARG A 87 28.00 8.33 1.18
N LEU A 88 26.85 8.14 0.54
CA LEU A 88 26.40 6.82 0.09
C LEU A 88 27.08 6.44 -1.23
N GLY A 89 27.59 5.20 -1.30
CA GLY A 89 28.05 4.58 -2.53
C GLY A 89 26.90 4.37 -3.53
N ALA A 90 27.24 4.15 -4.81
CA ALA A 90 26.24 3.89 -5.84
C ALA A 90 25.43 2.61 -5.57
N THR A 91 26.14 1.55 -5.17
CA THR A 91 25.59 0.25 -4.76
C THR A 91 25.78 0.04 -3.27
N ASP A 92 25.18 -1.03 -2.75
CA ASP A 92 25.35 -1.44 -1.37
C ASP A 92 26.83 -1.73 -1.07
N ASP A 93 27.25 -1.39 0.15
CA ASP A 93 28.62 -1.62 0.61
C ASP A 93 28.81 -3.11 1.00
N LEU A 94 30.07 -3.56 0.97
CA LEU A 94 30.45 -4.92 1.36
C LEU A 94 30.10 -5.23 2.83
N SER A 95 29.98 -4.19 3.66
CA SER A 95 29.51 -4.26 5.04
C SER A 95 27.99 -4.43 5.19
N GLY A 96 27.23 -4.44 4.09
CA GLY A 96 25.77 -4.54 4.09
C GLY A 96 25.06 -3.18 4.27
N GLY A 97 25.78 -2.07 4.21
CA GLY A 97 25.19 -0.73 4.22
C GLY A 97 24.42 -0.43 2.93
N PRO A 98 23.18 0.10 3.00
CA PRO A 98 22.39 0.38 1.81
C PRO A 98 22.98 1.55 1.01
N GLY A 99 23.22 1.34 -0.28
CA GLY A 99 23.68 2.34 -1.23
C GLY A 99 22.54 3.18 -1.80
N ARG A 100 22.89 4.16 -2.66
CA ARG A 100 21.91 5.06 -3.30
C ARG A 100 20.85 4.31 -4.10
N LEU A 101 21.25 3.29 -4.84
CA LEU A 101 20.34 2.49 -5.68
C LEU A 101 19.24 1.80 -4.85
N THR A 102 19.56 1.31 -3.66
CA THR A 102 18.61 0.66 -2.75
C THR A 102 17.54 1.63 -2.26
N PHE A 103 17.91 2.87 -1.93
CA PHE A 103 16.94 3.92 -1.57
C PHE A 103 16.03 4.30 -2.75
N LEU A 104 16.60 4.43 -3.96
CA LEU A 104 15.81 4.74 -5.17
C LEU A 104 14.83 3.61 -5.52
N MET A 105 15.24 2.35 -5.39
CA MET A 105 14.35 1.20 -5.57
C MET A 105 13.23 1.19 -4.52
N ALA A 106 13.58 1.37 -3.23
CA ALA A 106 12.62 1.49 -2.14
C ALA A 106 11.58 2.58 -2.41
N GLN A 107 12.01 3.75 -2.87
CA GLN A 107 11.11 4.85 -3.19
C GLN A 107 10.13 4.51 -4.33
N ASN A 108 10.61 3.84 -5.38
CA ASN A 108 9.78 3.38 -6.50
C ASN A 108 8.76 2.31 -6.10
N ILE A 109 9.18 1.37 -5.24
CA ILE A 109 8.29 0.36 -4.65
C ILE A 109 7.18 1.05 -3.86
N MET A 110 7.53 1.95 -2.94
CA MET A 110 6.56 2.69 -2.12
C MET A 110 5.58 3.49 -2.99
N ASN A 111 6.07 4.17 -4.01
CA ASN A 111 5.21 4.90 -4.94
C ASN A 111 4.22 3.97 -5.65
N THR A 112 4.68 2.81 -6.11
CA THR A 112 3.83 1.83 -6.80
C THR A 112 2.78 1.23 -5.86
N LEU A 113 3.16 0.83 -4.65
CA LEU A 113 2.24 0.24 -3.67
C LEU A 113 1.16 1.24 -3.24
N ALA A 114 1.54 2.50 -2.97
CA ALA A 114 0.58 3.54 -2.63
C ALA A 114 -0.39 3.80 -3.79
N ARG A 115 0.13 3.98 -5.01
CA ARG A 115 -0.70 4.25 -6.19
C ARG A 115 -1.67 3.11 -6.50
N GLU A 116 -1.23 1.87 -6.40
CA GLU A 116 -2.09 0.72 -6.71
C GLU A 116 -3.16 0.46 -5.64
N SER A 117 -2.89 0.85 -4.40
CA SER A 117 -3.90 0.86 -3.33
C SER A 117 -4.97 1.96 -3.52
N GLY A 118 -4.70 2.98 -4.35
CA GLY A 118 -5.52 4.19 -4.47
C GLY A 118 -5.21 5.24 -3.40
N GLY A 119 -4.13 5.06 -2.64
CA GLY A 119 -3.59 6.05 -1.71
C GLY A 119 -2.51 6.92 -2.36
N ARG A 120 -1.66 7.54 -1.53
CA ARG A 120 -0.59 8.45 -1.97
C ARG A 120 0.70 8.21 -1.20
N HIS A 121 1.82 8.35 -1.90
CA HIS A 121 3.15 8.30 -1.30
C HIS A 121 3.69 9.71 -1.06
N PHE A 122 4.17 9.96 0.15
CA PHE A 122 4.76 11.20 0.63
C PHE A 122 6.24 10.94 0.98
N PRO A 123 7.19 11.30 0.09
CA PRO A 123 8.61 11.18 0.37
C PRO A 123 9.06 12.28 1.32
N MET A 124 9.28 11.93 2.59
CA MET A 124 9.67 12.90 3.61
C MET A 124 11.08 13.40 3.32
N THR A 125 11.25 14.71 3.20
CA THR A 125 12.56 15.35 3.00
C THR A 125 13.04 16.02 4.27
N PHE A 126 12.12 16.56 5.08
CA PHE A 126 12.39 17.10 6.40
C PHE A 126 11.21 16.84 7.36
N GLU A 127 11.47 16.81 8.65
CA GLU A 127 10.48 16.45 9.68
C GLU A 127 9.30 17.44 9.74
N ALA A 128 9.53 18.72 9.46
CA ALA A 128 8.48 19.74 9.49
C ALA A 128 7.43 19.59 8.37
N GLU A 129 7.60 18.67 7.40
CA GLU A 129 6.57 18.38 6.39
C GLU A 129 5.45 17.49 6.91
N VAL A 130 5.68 16.75 7.99
CA VAL A 130 4.72 15.75 8.51
C VAL A 130 3.32 16.36 8.75
N PRO A 131 3.17 17.55 9.38
CA PRO A 131 1.86 18.18 9.53
C PRO A 131 1.14 18.42 8.20
N SER A 132 1.87 18.86 7.16
CA SER A 132 1.31 19.10 5.82
C SER A 132 0.86 17.81 5.14
N TYR A 133 1.62 16.72 5.30
CA TYR A 133 1.24 15.40 4.80
C TYR A 133 -0.02 14.88 5.49
N LEU A 134 -0.13 15.02 6.81
CA LEU A 134 -1.30 14.60 7.56
C LEU A 134 -2.55 15.43 7.19
N GLN A 135 -2.40 16.73 6.95
CA GLN A 135 -3.48 17.58 6.44
C GLN A 135 -3.94 17.12 5.05
N SER A 136 -3.00 16.80 4.16
CA SER A 136 -3.30 16.27 2.83
C SER A 136 -4.02 14.92 2.89
N ILE A 137 -3.58 14.01 3.75
CA ILE A 137 -4.23 12.71 3.98
C ILE A 137 -5.65 12.92 4.51
N ASN A 138 -5.84 13.83 5.48
CA ASN A 138 -7.15 14.14 6.03
C ASN A 138 -8.10 14.69 4.96
N ALA A 139 -7.63 15.58 4.08
CA ALA A 139 -8.42 16.08 2.96
C ALA A 139 -8.84 14.93 2.02
N LEU A 140 -7.90 14.07 1.63
CA LEU A 140 -8.16 12.91 0.75
C LEU A 140 -9.15 11.91 1.37
N MET A 141 -9.06 11.67 2.68
CA MET A 141 -9.98 10.77 3.40
C MET A 141 -11.39 11.36 3.54
N ARG A 142 -11.51 12.69 3.59
CA ARG A 142 -12.81 13.38 3.66
C ARG A 142 -13.53 13.37 2.32
N SER A 143 -12.79 13.57 1.23
CA SER A 143 -13.30 13.58 -0.16
C SER A 143 -13.27 12.19 -0.81
N GLN A 144 -13.29 11.11 -0.02
CA GLN A 144 -13.30 9.76 -0.55
C GLN A 144 -14.70 9.37 -1.03
N TYR A 145 -14.82 9.04 -2.31
CA TYR A 145 -16.03 8.48 -2.92
C TYR A 145 -15.85 6.99 -3.23
N SER A 146 -16.89 6.21 -2.98
CA SER A 146 -16.95 4.80 -3.38
C SER A 146 -17.90 4.70 -4.56
N LEU A 147 -17.35 4.42 -5.74
CA LEU A 147 -18.10 4.21 -6.96
C LEU A 147 -18.14 2.71 -7.25
N THR A 148 -19.33 2.22 -7.56
CA THR A 148 -19.55 0.84 -7.99
C THR A 148 -20.09 0.86 -9.41
N TYR A 149 -19.50 0.03 -10.27
CA TYR A 149 -20.00 -0.18 -11.63
C TYR A 149 -20.13 -1.67 -11.88
N ASP A 150 -21.17 -2.07 -12.59
CA ASP A 150 -21.32 -3.44 -13.05
C ASP A 150 -20.64 -3.61 -14.39
N LEU A 151 -19.86 -4.68 -14.53
CA LEU A 151 -19.30 -5.04 -15.83
C LEU A 151 -20.41 -5.68 -16.67
N ALA A 152 -20.57 -5.19 -17.91
CA ALA A 152 -21.49 -5.79 -18.88
C ALA A 152 -21.16 -7.28 -19.14
N GLU A 153 -19.88 -7.67 -19.05
CA GLU A 153 -19.42 -9.06 -19.19
C GLU A 153 -18.52 -9.48 -18.01
N LYS A 154 -18.80 -10.66 -17.44
CA LYS A 154 -18.00 -11.23 -16.35
C LYS A 154 -16.65 -11.71 -16.90
N LYS A 155 -15.58 -10.97 -16.55
CA LYS A 155 -14.22 -11.37 -16.90
C LYS A 155 -13.75 -12.58 -16.07
N PRO A 156 -12.85 -13.42 -16.62
CA PRO A 156 -12.26 -14.52 -15.86
C PRO A 156 -11.63 -14.05 -14.53
N PRO A 157 -11.64 -14.89 -13.48
CA PRO A 157 -10.98 -14.58 -12.22
C PRO A 157 -9.50 -14.25 -12.43
N GLY A 158 -9.00 -13.20 -11.76
CA GLY A 158 -7.61 -12.72 -11.91
C GLY A 158 -7.35 -11.79 -13.10
N THR A 159 -8.35 -11.51 -13.93
CA THR A 159 -8.20 -10.52 -15.03
C THR A 159 -8.00 -9.12 -14.46
N ARG A 160 -6.94 -8.42 -14.91
CA ARG A 160 -6.65 -7.04 -14.52
C ARG A 160 -7.31 -6.08 -15.51
N SER A 161 -8.23 -5.26 -15.02
CA SER A 161 -8.88 -4.20 -15.82
C SER A 161 -8.30 -2.85 -15.42
N LYS A 162 -7.79 -2.09 -16.38
CA LYS A 162 -7.36 -0.72 -16.16
C LYS A 162 -8.59 0.15 -15.91
N ILE A 163 -8.51 0.99 -14.89
CA ILE A 163 -9.52 2.00 -14.56
C ILE A 163 -8.94 3.35 -14.92
N GLU A 164 -9.75 4.19 -15.56
CA GLU A 164 -9.46 5.59 -15.80
C GLU A 164 -10.64 6.40 -15.26
N VAL A 165 -10.35 7.38 -14.41
CA VAL A 165 -11.36 8.25 -13.80
C VAL A 165 -11.11 9.64 -14.33
N LYS A 166 -12.11 10.21 -14.99
CA LYS A 166 -12.12 11.60 -15.44
C LYS A 166 -13.22 12.34 -14.70
N VAL A 167 -12.97 13.58 -14.36
CA VAL A 167 -13.91 14.41 -13.60
C VAL A 167 -14.28 15.61 -14.45
N ASP A 168 -15.58 15.85 -14.53
CA ASP A 168 -16.23 16.98 -15.18
C ASP A 168 -17.21 17.51 -14.14
N VAL A 169 -16.94 18.70 -13.59
CA VAL A 169 -17.72 19.26 -12.46
C VAL A 169 -18.80 20.22 -12.95
N ASP A 170 -18.55 20.95 -14.03
CA ASP A 170 -19.48 21.94 -14.59
C ASP A 170 -20.44 21.36 -15.64
N GLY A 171 -20.21 20.12 -16.07
CA GLY A 171 -21.04 19.39 -17.01
C GLY A 171 -20.91 19.91 -18.44
N ASP A 172 -19.82 20.62 -18.75
CA ASP A 172 -19.58 21.21 -20.06
C ASP A 172 -18.99 20.21 -21.08
N GLY A 173 -18.66 18.99 -20.64
CA GLY A 173 -18.08 17.93 -21.45
C GLY A 173 -16.56 18.02 -21.60
N VAL A 174 -15.92 18.99 -20.96
CA VAL A 174 -14.48 19.16 -20.84
C VAL A 174 -14.04 18.64 -19.47
N TYR A 175 -13.04 17.76 -19.47
CA TYR A 175 -12.52 17.22 -18.21
C TYR A 175 -11.67 18.27 -17.47
N ASP A 176 -12.01 18.51 -16.20
CA ASP A 176 -11.36 19.46 -15.29
C ASP A 176 -10.04 18.92 -14.69
N ASP A 177 -9.30 18.11 -15.46
CA ASP A 177 -8.11 17.40 -14.99
C ASP A 177 -6.98 18.37 -14.55
N LYS A 178 -7.05 19.64 -14.94
CA LYS A 178 -6.09 20.69 -14.55
C LYS A 178 -6.42 21.34 -13.20
N VAL A 179 -7.69 21.31 -12.79
CA VAL A 179 -8.16 21.96 -11.56
C VAL A 179 -8.21 20.96 -10.40
N TYR A 180 -8.57 19.71 -10.69
CA TYR A 180 -8.73 18.66 -9.68
C TYR A 180 -7.70 17.55 -9.78
N GLN A 181 -7.02 17.26 -8.67
CA GLN A 181 -6.14 16.09 -8.58
C GLN A 181 -6.93 14.88 -8.08
N VAL A 182 -7.23 13.94 -8.97
CA VAL A 182 -7.96 12.70 -8.64
C VAL A 182 -6.97 11.61 -8.23
N GLN A 183 -7.23 10.95 -7.11
CA GLN A 183 -6.54 9.73 -6.71
C GLN A 183 -7.50 8.55 -6.82
N HIS A 184 -7.12 7.56 -7.62
CA HIS A 184 -7.93 6.38 -7.86
C HIS A 184 -7.07 5.12 -7.94
N ARG A 185 -7.73 3.97 -7.76
CA ARG A 185 -7.10 2.67 -8.01
C ARG A 185 -6.93 2.50 -9.52
N PRO A 186 -5.72 2.23 -10.03
CA PRO A 186 -5.49 2.12 -11.47
C PRO A 186 -5.98 0.78 -12.05
N PHE A 187 -6.13 -0.25 -11.19
CA PHE A 187 -6.53 -1.58 -11.62
C PHE A 187 -7.62 -2.16 -10.72
N TYR A 188 -8.60 -2.79 -11.35
CA TYR A 188 -9.50 -3.74 -10.73
C TYR A 188 -9.06 -5.15 -11.07
N VAL A 189 -8.97 -6.01 -10.06
CA VAL A 189 -8.68 -7.44 -10.22
C VAL A 189 -9.92 -8.22 -9.86
N THR A 190 -10.44 -9.02 -10.79
CA THR A 190 -11.59 -9.89 -10.51
C THR A 190 -11.23 -10.88 -9.40
N PRO A 191 -11.95 -10.89 -8.25
CA PRO A 191 -11.70 -11.82 -7.16
C PRO A 191 -11.74 -13.28 -7.62
N GLY A 192 -10.88 -14.14 -7.05
CA GLY A 192 -10.87 -15.59 -7.32
C GLY A 192 -9.74 -16.12 -8.22
N GLY A 193 -8.75 -15.29 -8.59
CA GLY A 193 -7.58 -15.71 -9.38
C GLY A 193 -6.40 -16.27 -8.58
N GLY A 194 -6.49 -16.32 -7.24
CA GLY A 194 -5.47 -16.95 -6.40
C GLY A 194 -5.55 -18.47 -6.50
N LYS A 195 -4.41 -19.16 -6.62
CA LYS A 195 -4.35 -20.64 -6.59
C LYS A 195 -5.25 -21.15 -5.46
N PRO A 196 -6.12 -22.15 -5.70
CA PRO A 196 -6.97 -22.69 -4.66
C PRO A 196 -6.08 -23.15 -3.52
N GLU A 197 -6.30 -22.58 -2.34
CA GLU A 197 -5.78 -23.13 -1.10
C GLU A 197 -6.28 -24.58 -1.08
N LYS A 198 -5.36 -25.55 -1.12
CA LYS A 198 -5.73 -26.96 -1.08
C LYS A 198 -6.51 -27.16 0.22
N GLU A 199 -7.83 -27.25 0.11
CA GLU A 199 -8.67 -27.82 1.17
C GLU A 199 -8.04 -29.17 1.52
N LYS A 200 -7.38 -29.22 2.67
CA LYS A 200 -7.01 -30.48 3.29
C LYS A 200 -8.33 -31.16 3.59
N LYS A 201 -8.76 -32.05 2.69
CA LYS A 201 -9.81 -33.02 2.96
C LYS A 201 -9.46 -33.69 4.28
N LYS A 202 -10.22 -33.38 5.33
CA LYS A 202 -10.25 -34.19 6.54
C LYS A 202 -10.73 -35.58 6.09
N LYS A 203 -9.81 -36.55 6.12
CA LYS A 203 -10.17 -37.96 6.23
C LYS A 203 -10.34 -38.27 7.71
#